data_AF-A0A838NX19-F1
#
_entry.id   AF-A0A838NX19-F1
#
_cell.length_a   1.000
_cell.length_b   1.000
_cell.length_c   1.000
_cell.angle_alpha   90.00
_cell.angle_beta   90.00
_cell.angle_gamma   90.00
#
_symmetry.space_group_name_H-M   'P 1'
#
loop_
_entity.id
_entity.type
_entity.pdbx_description
1 polymer ?
#
loop_
_entity_poly.entity_id
_entity_poly.type
_entity_poly.pdbx_seq_one_letter_code
_entity_poly.pdbx_strand_id
1 'polypeptide(L)'
;MADIAILVTSLHKLSQQGLQFVTTDRHAYRAAAKFVSNSTSPELIDWKILRERDFKRDSNDPGKMERYQAEALVYRHLPTTALSGILCQGADQEQRLRSFSPGG
;
A
#
# COMPACT_ATOMS: atom_id res chain seq x y z
N MET A 1 2.79 -19.82 11.65
CA MET A 1 2.37 -18.56 10.99
C MET A 1 3.62 -17.90 10.45
N ALA A 2 3.59 -17.35 9.24
CA ALA A 2 4.73 -16.66 8.66
C ALA A 2 4.89 -15.28 9.33
N ASP A 3 6.11 -14.92 9.74
CA ASP A 3 6.44 -13.59 10.24
C ASP A 3 6.50 -12.63 9.04
N ILE A 4 5.45 -11.83 8.83
CA ILE A 4 5.37 -10.84 7.76
C ILE A 4 5.77 -9.47 8.32
N ALA A 5 6.77 -8.84 7.69
CA ALA A 5 7.13 -7.44 7.90
C ALA A 5 6.71 -6.61 6.69
N ILE A 6 6.09 -5.46 6.93
CA ILE A 6 5.57 -4.55 5.90
C ILE A 6 6.37 -3.25 5.99
N LEU A 7 7.11 -2.90 4.94
CA LEU A 7 7.76 -1.61 4.83
C LEU A 7 6.74 -0.55 4.42
N VAL A 8 6.69 0.57 5.14
CA VAL A 8 5.67 1.60 4.95
C VAL A 8 6.29 2.88 4.42
N THR A 9 5.62 3.51 3.46
CA THR A 9 5.86 4.89 3.02
C THR A 9 4.52 5.62 2.90
N SER A 10 4.53 6.91 2.55
CA SER A 10 3.32 7.67 2.24
C SER A 10 3.49 8.47 0.97
N LEU A 11 2.40 8.64 0.22
CA LEU A 11 2.41 9.37 -1.05
C LEU A 11 2.81 10.83 -0.89
N HIS A 12 2.47 11.44 0.25
CA HIS A 12 2.97 12.76 0.63
C HIS A 12 4.50 12.79 0.72
N LYS A 13 5.12 11.79 1.37
CA LYS A 13 6.57 11.70 1.49
C LYS A 13 7.25 11.48 0.14
N LEU A 14 6.66 10.66 -0.73
CA LEU A 14 7.14 10.49 -2.11
C LEU A 14 7.14 11.81 -2.87
N SER A 15 6.02 12.56 -2.78
CA SER A 15 5.87 13.87 -3.44
C SER A 15 6.89 14.89 -2.91
N GLN A 16 7.07 14.99 -1.59
CA GLN A 16 8.07 15.87 -0.98
C GLN A 16 9.50 15.57 -1.40
N GLN A 17 9.82 14.30 -1.66
CA GLN A 17 11.13 13.86 -2.14
C GLN A 17 11.25 13.91 -3.67
N GLY A 18 10.25 14.42 -4.39
CA GLY A 18 10.25 14.53 -5.84
C GLY A 18 10.19 13.17 -6.57
N LEU A 19 9.77 12.11 -5.90
CA LEU A 19 9.68 10.77 -6.50
C LEU A 19 8.46 10.69 -7.41
N GLN A 20 8.66 10.10 -8.59
CA GLN A 20 7.56 9.83 -9.52
C GLN A 20 6.83 8.56 -9.12
N PHE A 21 5.51 8.61 -9.12
CA PHE A 21 4.66 7.47 -8.85
C PHE A 21 3.33 7.60 -9.57
N VAL A 22 2.67 6.47 -9.79
CA VAL A 22 1.28 6.40 -10.27
C VAL A 22 0.43 5.65 -9.26
N THR A 23 -0.83 6.03 -9.12
CA THR A 23 -1.82 5.32 -8.32
C THR A 23 -2.89 4.73 -9.22
N THR A 24 -3.49 3.62 -8.79
CA THR A 24 -4.51 2.89 -9.54
C THR A 24 -5.72 2.54 -8.68
N ASP A 25 -6.91 2.48 -9.28
CA ASP A 25 -8.15 2.10 -8.58
C ASP A 25 -8.28 0.58 -8.35
N ARG A 26 -7.39 -0.20 -8.94
CA ARG A 26 -7.32 -1.67 -8.92
C ARG A 26 -5.96 -2.12 -9.41
N HIS A 27 -5.72 -3.44 -9.41
CA HIS A 27 -4.47 -4.02 -9.88
C HIS A 27 -4.11 -3.53 -11.31
N ALA A 28 -2.91 -2.98 -11.49
CA ALA A 28 -2.53 -2.25 -12.71
C ALA A 28 -2.54 -3.10 -14.00
N TYR A 29 -2.40 -4.42 -13.86
CA TYR A 29 -2.56 -5.39 -14.95
C TYR A 29 -3.98 -5.41 -15.58
N ARG A 30 -5.01 -4.91 -14.89
CA ARG A 30 -6.38 -4.92 -15.41
C ARG A 30 -6.56 -3.87 -16.51
N ALA A 31 -7.16 -4.27 -17.63
CA ALA A 31 -7.46 -3.35 -18.73
C ALA A 31 -8.35 -2.15 -18.34
N ALA A 32 -9.22 -2.33 -17.34
CA ALA A 32 -10.10 -1.29 -16.83
C ALA A 32 -9.46 -0.42 -15.71
N ALA A 33 -8.17 -0.61 -15.41
CA ALA A 33 -7.49 0.18 -14.38
C ALA A 33 -7.40 1.65 -14.78
N LYS A 34 -7.75 2.53 -13.85
CA LYS A 34 -7.61 3.98 -13.98
C LYS A 34 -6.35 4.43 -13.27
N PHE A 35 -5.60 5.33 -13.89
CA PHE A 35 -4.30 5.78 -13.40
C PHE A 35 -4.32 7.28 -13.06
N VAL A 36 -3.68 7.65 -11.96
CA VAL A 36 -3.43 9.04 -11.58
C VAL A 36 -1.95 9.21 -11.26
N SER A 37 -1.31 10.20 -11.89
CA SER A 37 0.13 10.46 -11.73
C SER A 37 0.40 11.47 -10.62
N ASN A 38 1.50 11.26 -9.88
CA ASN A 38 2.10 12.20 -8.92
C ASN A 38 1.13 12.81 -7.88
N SER A 39 -0.02 12.17 -7.66
CA SER A 39 -1.06 12.60 -6.74
C SER A 39 -2.00 11.44 -6.44
N THR A 40 -2.83 11.60 -5.41
CA THR A 40 -4.01 10.77 -5.19
C THR A 40 -5.24 11.61 -5.42
N SER A 41 -6.18 11.08 -6.20
CA SER A 41 -7.57 11.51 -6.09
C SER A 41 -8.22 10.69 -4.96
N PRO A 42 -8.82 11.32 -3.94
CA PRO A 42 -9.60 10.62 -2.91
C PRO A 42 -10.68 9.71 -3.50
N GLU A 43 -11.13 10.02 -4.71
CA GLU A 43 -12.20 9.34 -5.44
C GLU A 43 -11.72 8.14 -6.25
N LEU A 44 -10.40 8.00 -6.46
CA LEU A 44 -9.81 6.86 -7.16
C LEU A 44 -9.83 5.60 -6.29
N ILE A 45 -9.68 5.76 -4.98
CA ILE A 45 -9.55 4.67 -4.02
C ILE A 45 -10.87 4.51 -3.27
N ASP A 46 -11.41 3.30 -3.29
CA ASP A 46 -12.59 2.95 -2.49
C ASP A 46 -12.20 2.75 -1.01
N TRP A 47 -12.05 3.86 -0.30
CA TRP A 47 -11.67 3.87 1.12
C TRP A 47 -12.69 3.19 2.03
N LYS A 48 -13.94 3.05 1.59
CA LYS A 48 -14.96 2.37 2.39
C LYS A 48 -14.64 0.87 2.44
N ILE A 49 -14.46 0.27 1.27
CA ILE A 49 -14.10 -1.15 1.12
C ILE A 49 -12.79 -1.46 1.87
N LEU A 50 -11.74 -0.64 1.70
CA LEU A 50 -10.44 -0.86 2.37
C LEU A 50 -10.54 -0.87 3.91
N ARG A 51 -11.40 -0.02 4.50
CA ARG A 51 -11.54 0.09 5.95
C ARG A 51 -12.35 -1.03 6.58
N GLU A 52 -13.27 -1.64 5.84
CA GLU A 52 -14.13 -2.72 6.34
C GLU A 52 -13.36 -4.02 6.61
N ARG A 53 -12.14 -4.17 6.04
CA ARG A 53 -11.30 -5.38 6.16
C ARG A 53 -12.04 -6.67 5.76
N ASP A 54 -13.06 -6.55 4.92
CA ASP A 54 -13.90 -7.65 4.46
C ASP A 54 -13.51 -8.12 3.05
N PHE A 55 -12.57 -9.05 3.02
CA PHE A 55 -12.05 -9.63 1.79
C PHE A 55 -12.98 -10.68 1.16
N LYS A 56 -14.23 -10.81 1.62
CA LYS A 56 -15.19 -11.74 1.01
C LYS A 56 -15.70 -11.18 -0.32
N ARG A 57 -15.89 -12.09 -1.28
CA ARG A 57 -16.60 -11.80 -2.52
C ARG A 57 -18.03 -11.40 -2.20
N ASP A 58 -18.51 -10.38 -2.91
CA ASP A 58 -19.89 -9.92 -2.86
C ASP A 58 -20.54 -10.20 -4.21
N SER A 59 -21.66 -10.94 -4.22
CA SER A 59 -22.40 -11.24 -5.45
C SER A 59 -23.07 -10.01 -6.04
N ASN A 60 -23.42 -9.03 -5.21
CA ASN A 60 -24.03 -7.77 -5.64
C ASN A 60 -22.98 -6.74 -6.08
N ASP A 61 -21.71 -6.97 -5.72
CA ASP A 61 -20.58 -6.13 -6.12
C ASP A 61 -19.38 -6.98 -6.59
N PRO A 62 -19.44 -7.51 -7.83
CA PRO A 62 -18.38 -8.35 -8.40
C PRO A 62 -17.02 -7.65 -8.47
N GLY A 63 -17.01 -6.30 -8.54
CA GLY A 63 -15.81 -5.47 -8.64
C GLY A 63 -15.11 -5.20 -7.29
N LYS A 64 -15.75 -5.52 -6.15
CA LYS A 64 -15.21 -5.30 -4.79
C LYS A 64 -13.77 -5.81 -4.66
N MET A 65 -13.52 -7.02 -5.16
CA MET A 65 -12.21 -7.66 -5.01
C MET A 65 -11.11 -7.05 -5.85
N GLU A 66 -11.46 -6.41 -6.96
CA GLU A 66 -10.48 -5.69 -7.77
C GLU A 66 -10.11 -4.37 -7.10
N ARG A 67 -11.10 -3.67 -6.53
CA ARG A 67 -10.87 -2.39 -5.83
C ARG A 67 -10.06 -2.53 -4.54
N TYR A 68 -10.10 -3.69 -3.89
CA TYR A 68 -9.16 -4.00 -2.79
C TYR A 68 -7.69 -4.04 -3.22
N GLN A 69 -7.43 -4.24 -4.52
CA GLN A 69 -6.08 -4.36 -5.07
C GLN A 69 -5.62 -3.05 -5.72
N ALA A 70 -6.10 -1.91 -5.23
CA ALA A 70 -5.56 -0.61 -5.64
C ALA A 70 -4.08 -0.50 -5.29
N GLU A 71 -3.26 0.03 -6.21
CA GLU A 71 -1.80 0.07 -6.06
C GLU A 71 -1.25 1.49 -6.13
N ALA A 72 -0.15 1.72 -5.40
CA ALA A 72 0.73 2.87 -5.58
C ALA A 72 2.09 2.38 -6.12
N LEU A 73 2.40 2.74 -7.36
CA LEU A 73 3.54 2.25 -8.10
C LEU A 73 4.59 3.35 -8.24
N VAL A 74 5.70 3.21 -7.51
CA VAL A 74 6.85 4.13 -7.58
C VAL A 74 7.71 3.80 -8.79
N TYR A 75 8.14 4.81 -9.54
CA TYR A 75 8.95 4.61 -10.72
C TYR A 75 10.32 4.01 -10.36
N ARG A 76 10.62 2.84 -10.92
CA ARG A 76 11.86 2.05 -10.75
C ARG A 76 12.13 1.56 -9.33
N HIS A 77 12.40 2.46 -8.38
CA HIS A 77 12.81 2.08 -7.03
C HIS A 77 12.30 3.07 -5.98
N LEU A 78 12.03 2.55 -4.78
CA LEU A 78 11.73 3.34 -3.58
C LEU A 78 13.00 3.44 -2.73
N PRO A 79 13.60 4.63 -2.54
CA PRO A 79 14.78 4.76 -1.69
C PRO A 79 14.41 4.52 -0.22
N THR A 80 15.35 3.98 0.56
CA THR A 80 15.12 3.71 2.00
C THR A 80 14.83 4.97 2.81
N THR A 81 15.34 6.12 2.36
CA THR A 81 15.02 7.45 2.93
C THR A 81 13.55 7.84 2.79
N ALA A 82 12.82 7.23 1.85
CA ALA A 82 11.38 7.39 1.67
C ALA A 82 10.55 6.49 2.61
N LEU A 83 11.17 5.51 3.28
CA LEU A 83 10.46 4.68 4.25
C LEU A 83 10.12 5.48 5.50
N SER A 84 8.96 5.19 6.06
CA SER A 84 8.44 5.78 7.30
C SER A 84 8.50 4.80 8.46
N GLY A 85 8.63 3.50 8.19
CA GLY A 85 8.77 2.48 9.23
C GLY A 85 8.49 1.06 8.73
N ILE A 86 8.37 0.14 9.68
CA ILE A 86 8.05 -1.27 9.47
C ILE A 86 6.82 -1.60 10.32
N LEU A 87 5.85 -2.31 9.75
CA LEU A 87 4.69 -2.86 10.45
C LEU A 87 4.77 -4.39 10.48
N CYS A 88 4.12 -4.98 11.46
CA CYS A 88 3.96 -6.43 11.59
C CYS A 88 2.59 -6.75 12.18
N GLN A 89 2.24 -8.03 12.18
CA GLN A 89 1.01 -8.52 12.79
C GLN A 89 1.34 -9.39 14.00
N GLY A 90 1.18 -8.84 15.21
CA GLY A 90 1.33 -9.56 16.47
C GLY A 90 2.36 -8.93 17.42
N ALA A 91 2.17 -9.17 18.72
CA ALA A 91 3.01 -8.60 19.77
C ALA A 91 4.43 -9.20 19.77
N ASP A 92 4.57 -10.50 19.54
CA ASP A 92 5.88 -11.17 19.49
C ASP A 92 6.74 -10.62 18.34
N GLN A 93 6.12 -10.42 17.17
CA GLN A 93 6.76 -9.84 15.99
C GLN A 93 7.16 -8.39 16.25
N GLU A 94 6.29 -7.61 16.90
CA GLU A 94 6.60 -6.23 17.25
C GLU A 94 7.79 -6.16 18.21
N GLN A 95 7.82 -7.02 19.23
CA GLN A 95 8.92 -7.06 20.19
C GLN A 95 10.25 -7.41 19.51
N ARG A 96 10.25 -8.36 18.56
CA ARG A 96 11.42 -8.69 17.75
C ARG A 96 11.88 -7.53 16.86
N LEU A 97 10.96 -6.82 16.22
CA LEU A 97 11.31 -5.64 15.41
C LEU A 97 11.90 -4.51 16.26
N ARG A 98 11.42 -4.33 17.49
CA ARG A 98 11.94 -3.31 18.42
C ARG A 98 13.30 -3.68 19.02
N SER A 99 13.56 -4.96 19.26
CA SER A 99 14.85 -5.42 19.77
C SER A 99 15.92 -5.53 18.68
N PHE A 100 15.53 -5.47 17.40
CA PHE A 100 16.44 -5.42 16.28
C PHE A 100 17.24 -4.11 16.30
N SER A 101 18.48 -4.18 16.80
CA SER A 101 19.48 -3.14 16.59
C SER A 101 20.26 -3.48 15.31
N PRO A 102 20.24 -2.64 14.27
CA PRO A 102 21.14 -2.83 13.15
C PRO A 102 22.57 -2.71 13.70
N GLY A 103 23.35 -3.79 13.61
CA GLY A 103 24.79 -3.71 13.84
C GLY A 103 25.36 -2.63 12.93
N GLY A 104 26.16 -1.74 13.51
CA GLY A 104 26.82 -0.63 12.81
C GLY A 104 27.78 -1.10 11.74
#